data_AF-A0A3R7RYH1-F1
#
_entry.id   AF-A0A3R7RYH1-F1
#
_cell.length_a   1.000
_cell.length_b   1.000
_cell.length_c   1.000
_cell.angle_alpha   90.00
_cell.angle_beta   90.00
_cell.angle_gamma   90.00
#
_symmetry.space_group_name_H-M   'P 1'
#
loop_
_entity.id
_entity.type
_entity.pdbx_description
1 polymer ?
#
loop_
_entity_poly.entity_id
_entity_poly.type
_entity_poly.pdbx_seq_one_letter_code
_entity_poly.pdbx_strand_id
1 'polypeptide(L)'
;MKLLIKEILKALLIGVAIFIVSLIIYFVNGWEFTFQELAKDFWETIIFSTIIYLCNAASFIILMRKYDKELFTRKYIGYGIVGNIVASIIGIFLARLVLRVLIYKVSFGTFLSDETPREYYISFLIAMVVAILFYAAYYYKFYKEKQVKEQKIIAGSASARFDALKNQLDPHFLFNSLNVLTSLIDEDP
;
A
#
# COMPACT_ATOMS: atom_id res chain seq x y z
N MET A 1 9.08 -5.95 -17.85
CA MET A 1 8.58 -7.34 -17.69
C MET A 1 8.53 -7.84 -16.24
N LYS A 2 9.65 -7.85 -15.48
CA LYS A 2 9.66 -8.42 -14.10
C LYS A 2 8.66 -7.78 -13.12
N LEU A 3 8.37 -6.48 -13.24
CA LEU A 3 7.37 -5.80 -12.40
C LEU A 3 5.93 -6.20 -12.75
N LEU A 4 5.57 -6.25 -14.03
CA LEU A 4 4.23 -6.65 -14.48
C LEU A 4 3.90 -8.10 -14.08
N ILE A 5 4.85 -9.02 -14.23
CA ILE A 5 4.67 -10.42 -13.82
C ILE A 5 4.41 -10.52 -12.31
N LYS A 6 5.10 -9.72 -11.49
CA LYS A 6 4.88 -9.70 -10.03
C LYS A 6 3.48 -9.21 -9.66
N GLU A 7 2.98 -8.17 -10.31
CA GLU A 7 1.63 -7.67 -10.02
C GLU A 7 0.55 -8.64 -10.51
N ILE A 8 0.74 -9.30 -11.65
CA ILE A 8 -0.18 -10.36 -12.12
C ILE A 8 -0.21 -11.54 -11.13
N LEU A 9 0.95 -11.99 -10.65
CA LEU A 9 1.01 -13.08 -9.65
C LEU A 9 0.29 -12.71 -8.35
N LYS A 10 0.44 -11.47 -7.86
CA LYS A 10 -0.31 -10.99 -6.70
C LYS A 10 -1.82 -10.96 -6.97
N ALA A 11 -2.22 -10.51 -8.16
CA ALA A 11 -3.62 -10.49 -8.58
C ALA A 11 -4.23 -11.91 -8.54
N LEU A 12 -3.53 -12.89 -9.09
CA LEU A 12 -3.95 -14.30 -9.07
C LEU A 12 -4.03 -14.85 -7.63
N LEU A 13 -3.05 -14.56 -6.78
CA LEU A 13 -3.08 -14.99 -5.37
C LEU A 13 -4.28 -14.40 -4.63
N ILE A 14 -4.59 -13.11 -4.86
CA ILE A 14 -5.77 -12.46 -4.29
C ILE A 14 -7.05 -13.11 -4.82
N GLY A 15 -7.12 -13.40 -6.12
CA GLY A 15 -8.25 -14.09 -6.72
C GLY A 15 -8.50 -15.47 -6.13
N VAL A 16 -7.43 -16.26 -5.92
CA VAL A 16 -7.50 -17.57 -5.23
C VAL A 16 -7.97 -17.40 -3.79
N ALA A 17 -7.47 -16.40 -3.07
CA ALA A 17 -7.89 -16.13 -1.69
C ALA A 17 -9.38 -15.75 -1.61
N ILE A 18 -9.86 -14.88 -2.52
CA ILE A 18 -11.28 -14.52 -2.62
C ILE A 18 -12.11 -15.76 -2.92
N PHE A 19 -11.67 -16.59 -3.86
CA PHE A 19 -12.38 -17.83 -4.20
C PHE A 19 -12.48 -18.79 -3.01
N ILE A 20 -11.40 -18.97 -2.23
CA ILE A 20 -11.44 -19.78 -1.00
C ILE A 20 -12.47 -19.21 0.00
N VAL A 21 -12.54 -17.89 0.14
CA VAL A 21 -13.57 -17.26 0.99
C VAL A 21 -14.98 -17.54 0.45
N SER A 22 -15.19 -17.44 -0.86
CA SER A 22 -16.46 -17.81 -1.51
C SER A 22 -16.82 -19.27 -1.24
N LEU A 23 -15.88 -20.21 -1.36
CA LEU A 23 -16.09 -21.63 -1.04
C LEU A 23 -16.54 -21.85 0.40
N ILE A 24 -15.95 -21.14 1.36
CA ILE A 24 -16.35 -21.22 2.77
C ILE A 24 -17.79 -20.72 2.93
N ILE A 25 -18.13 -19.61 2.28
CA ILE A 25 -19.50 -19.04 2.31
C ILE A 25 -20.50 -20.03 1.70
N TYR A 26 -20.17 -20.64 0.57
CA TYR A 26 -21.01 -21.66 -0.07
C TYR A 26 -21.24 -22.88 0.81
N PHE A 27 -20.18 -23.39 1.43
CA PHE A 27 -20.24 -24.52 2.35
C PHE A 27 -21.13 -24.21 3.57
N VAL A 28 -20.96 -23.03 4.19
CA VAL A 28 -21.76 -22.61 5.36
C VAL A 28 -23.24 -22.45 5.01
N ASN A 29 -23.55 -21.99 3.79
CA ASN A 29 -24.93 -21.85 3.32
C ASN A 29 -25.54 -23.16 2.79
N GLY A 30 -24.79 -24.27 2.80
CA GLY A 30 -25.27 -25.58 2.33
C GLY A 30 -25.47 -25.67 0.81
N TRP A 31 -24.72 -24.90 0.02
CA TRP A 31 -24.83 -24.93 -1.44
C TRP A 31 -24.14 -26.17 -2.00
N GLU A 32 -24.86 -26.94 -2.82
CA GLU A 32 -24.30 -28.06 -3.57
C GLU A 32 -23.87 -27.59 -4.97
N PHE A 33 -22.65 -27.93 -5.36
CA PHE A 33 -22.08 -27.53 -6.65
C PHE A 33 -21.60 -28.75 -7.44
N THR A 34 -21.83 -28.72 -8.74
CA THR A 34 -21.12 -29.59 -9.68
C THR A 34 -19.69 -29.09 -9.91
N PHE A 35 -18.79 -29.97 -10.36
CA PHE A 35 -17.43 -29.57 -10.72
C PHE A 35 -17.40 -28.49 -11.82
N GLN A 36 -18.36 -28.51 -12.74
CA GLN A 36 -18.44 -27.54 -13.83
C GLN A 36 -18.81 -26.14 -13.33
N GLU A 37 -19.76 -26.04 -12.41
CA GLU A 37 -20.15 -24.77 -11.79
C GLU A 37 -19.01 -24.20 -10.95
N LEU A 38 -18.32 -25.05 -10.20
CA LEU A 38 -17.16 -24.66 -9.39
C LEU A 38 -16.02 -24.11 -10.26
N ALA A 39 -15.72 -24.80 -11.37
CA ALA A 39 -14.70 -24.37 -12.31
C ALA A 39 -15.07 -23.04 -12.97
N LYS A 40 -16.35 -22.88 -13.33
CA LYS A 40 -16.87 -21.63 -13.91
C LYS A 40 -16.73 -20.46 -12.91
N ASP A 41 -17.19 -20.65 -11.67
CA ASP A 41 -17.08 -19.63 -10.61
C ASP A 41 -15.63 -19.27 -10.30
N PHE A 42 -14.72 -20.26 -10.30
CA PHE A 42 -13.29 -20.02 -10.15
C PHE A 42 -12.76 -19.11 -11.27
N TRP A 43 -13.02 -19.45 -12.53
CA TRP A 43 -12.53 -18.66 -13.67
C TRP A 43 -13.11 -17.25 -13.67
N GLU A 44 -14.40 -17.09 -13.38
CA GLU A 44 -15.03 -15.79 -13.23
C GLU A 44 -14.35 -14.97 -12.12
N THR A 45 -14.17 -15.56 -10.94
CA THR A 45 -13.53 -14.92 -9.79
C THR A 45 -12.11 -14.47 -10.12
N ILE A 46 -11.32 -15.30 -10.80
CA ILE A 46 -9.95 -14.96 -11.21
C ILE A 46 -9.92 -13.78 -12.19
N ILE A 47 -10.75 -13.80 -13.24
CA ILE A 47 -10.81 -12.70 -14.21
C ILE A 47 -11.25 -11.41 -13.52
N PHE A 48 -12.32 -11.50 -12.74
CA PHE A 48 -12.95 -10.36 -12.08
C PHE A 48 -12.01 -9.69 -11.08
N SER A 49 -11.43 -10.48 -10.17
CA SER A 49 -10.49 -9.99 -9.17
C SER A 49 -9.20 -9.43 -9.79
N THR A 50 -8.72 -10.02 -10.89
CA THR A 50 -7.52 -9.54 -11.59
C THR A 50 -7.74 -8.14 -12.17
N ILE A 51 -8.87 -7.90 -12.83
CA ILE A 51 -9.18 -6.59 -13.42
C ILE A 51 -9.28 -5.51 -12.34
N ILE A 52 -9.99 -5.79 -11.25
CA ILE A 52 -10.13 -4.86 -10.12
C ILE A 52 -8.77 -4.58 -9.48
N TYR A 53 -7.98 -5.63 -9.25
CA TYR A 53 -6.63 -5.49 -8.68
C TYR A 53 -5.75 -4.59 -9.55
N LEU A 54 -5.73 -4.80 -10.86
CA LEU A 54 -4.90 -4.00 -11.77
C LEU A 54 -5.33 -2.53 -11.78
N CYS A 55 -6.63 -2.23 -11.73
CA CYS A 55 -7.13 -0.86 -11.62
C CYS A 55 -6.68 -0.19 -10.31
N ASN A 56 -6.82 -0.90 -9.18
CA ASN A 56 -6.39 -0.42 -7.87
C ASN A 56 -4.86 -0.25 -7.79
N ALA A 57 -4.09 -1.20 -8.33
CA ALA A 57 -2.64 -1.13 -8.39
C ALA A 57 -2.17 0.05 -9.26
N ALA A 58 -2.82 0.29 -10.41
CA ALA A 58 -2.51 1.44 -11.26
C ALA A 58 -2.75 2.77 -10.51
N SER A 59 -3.89 2.92 -9.84
CA SER A 59 -4.20 4.10 -9.01
C SER A 59 -3.16 4.29 -7.90
N PHE A 60 -2.84 3.21 -7.18
CA PHE A 60 -1.83 3.24 -6.13
C PHE A 60 -0.44 3.64 -6.66
N ILE A 61 -0.01 3.10 -7.80
CA ILE A 61 1.28 3.43 -8.42
C ILE A 61 1.31 4.89 -8.86
N ILE A 62 0.23 5.41 -9.44
CA ILE A 62 0.14 6.82 -9.86
C ILE A 62 0.27 7.74 -8.64
N LEU A 63 -0.45 7.44 -7.56
CA LEU A 63 -0.40 8.23 -6.33
C LEU A 63 0.96 8.13 -5.64
N MET A 64 1.56 6.93 -5.59
CA MET A 64 2.92 6.74 -5.07
C MET A 64 3.97 7.48 -5.91
N ARG A 65 3.81 7.58 -7.24
CA ARG A 65 4.74 8.37 -8.05
C ARG A 65 4.61 9.87 -7.80
N LYS A 66 3.40 10.35 -7.49
CA LYS A 66 3.13 11.78 -7.29
C LYS A 66 3.45 12.27 -5.87
N TYR A 67 3.17 11.46 -4.86
CA TYR A 67 3.28 11.83 -3.45
C TYR A 67 4.31 11.00 -2.66
N ASP A 68 4.87 9.94 -3.26
CA ASP A 68 5.85 9.02 -2.65
C ASP A 68 5.49 8.67 -1.20
N LYS A 69 6.44 8.83 -0.28
CA LYS A 69 6.28 8.55 1.15
C LYS A 69 5.33 9.53 1.85
N GLU A 70 5.04 10.69 1.25
CA GLU A 70 4.08 11.63 1.80
C GLU A 70 2.63 11.14 1.66
N LEU A 71 2.35 10.19 0.75
CA LEU A 71 1.02 9.61 0.57
C LEU A 71 0.43 9.07 1.90
N PHE A 72 1.30 8.53 2.75
CA PHE A 72 0.94 7.95 4.05
C PHE A 72 0.88 8.97 5.19
N THR A 73 1.04 10.26 4.91
CA THR A 73 0.85 11.33 5.90
C THR A 73 -0.63 11.74 5.98
N ARG A 74 -1.03 12.34 7.11
CA ARG A 74 -2.40 12.81 7.35
C ARG A 74 -2.92 13.75 6.25
N LYS A 75 -2.02 14.49 5.58
CA LYS A 75 -2.37 15.45 4.53
C LYS A 75 -2.81 14.78 3.22
N TYR A 76 -2.21 13.64 2.85
CA TYR A 76 -2.41 13.04 1.53
C TYR A 76 -3.11 11.67 1.54
N ILE A 77 -3.30 11.06 2.71
CA ILE A 77 -4.00 9.77 2.84
C ILE A 77 -5.42 9.81 2.27
N GLY A 78 -6.10 10.97 2.33
CA GLY A 78 -7.41 11.18 1.72
C GLY A 78 -7.41 10.98 0.20
N TYR A 79 -6.37 11.44 -0.51
CA TYR A 79 -6.23 11.17 -1.95
C TYR A 79 -6.01 9.69 -2.22
N GLY A 80 -5.30 8.99 -1.31
CA GLY A 80 -5.17 7.53 -1.33
C GLY A 80 -6.52 6.82 -1.28
N ILE A 81 -7.36 7.20 -0.32
CA ILE A 81 -8.69 6.61 -0.12
C ILE A 81 -9.60 6.90 -1.31
N VAL A 82 -9.72 8.17 -1.72
CA VAL A 82 -10.58 8.57 -2.85
C VAL A 82 -10.11 7.91 -4.14
N GLY A 83 -8.80 7.90 -4.40
CA GLY A 83 -8.24 7.27 -5.60
C GLY A 83 -8.48 5.76 -5.63
N ASN A 84 -8.50 5.08 -4.49
CA ASN A 84 -8.81 3.67 -4.40
C ASN A 84 -10.30 3.38 -4.62
N ILE A 85 -11.19 4.19 -4.03
CA ILE A 85 -12.65 4.06 -4.24
C ILE A 85 -12.99 4.22 -5.71
N VAL A 86 -12.48 5.28 -6.35
CA VAL A 86 -12.72 5.54 -7.78
C VAL A 86 -12.16 4.40 -8.65
N ALA A 87 -10.94 3.94 -8.36
CA ALA A 87 -10.33 2.84 -9.10
C ALA A 87 -11.06 1.52 -8.92
N SER A 88 -11.62 1.25 -7.74
CA SER A 88 -12.43 0.07 -7.49
C SER A 88 -13.75 0.11 -8.25
N ILE A 89 -14.45 1.25 -8.27
CA ILE A 89 -15.69 1.40 -9.04
C ILE A 89 -15.42 1.19 -10.55
N ILE A 90 -14.37 1.82 -11.08
CA ILE A 90 -13.96 1.64 -12.47
C ILE A 90 -13.58 0.18 -12.73
N GLY A 91 -12.81 -0.44 -11.84
CA GLY A 91 -12.38 -1.83 -11.97
C GLY A 91 -13.57 -2.80 -11.98
N ILE A 92 -14.57 -2.58 -11.13
CA ILE A 92 -15.79 -3.41 -11.09
C ILE A 92 -16.59 -3.23 -12.39
N PHE A 93 -16.76 -1.99 -12.87
CA PHE A 93 -17.44 -1.74 -14.14
C PHE A 93 -16.74 -2.44 -15.30
N LEU A 94 -15.40 -2.32 -15.39
CA LEU A 94 -14.61 -2.99 -16.42
C LEU A 94 -14.68 -4.52 -16.30
N ALA A 95 -14.63 -5.05 -15.08
CA ALA A 95 -14.72 -6.50 -14.85
C ALA A 95 -16.09 -7.06 -15.27
N ARG A 96 -17.17 -6.34 -14.93
CA ARG A 96 -18.54 -6.68 -15.38
C ARG A 96 -18.70 -6.57 -16.89
N LEU A 97 -18.15 -5.51 -17.49
CA LEU A 97 -18.18 -5.33 -18.95
C LEU A 97 -17.45 -6.49 -19.65
N VAL A 98 -16.27 -6.88 -19.18
CA VAL A 98 -15.52 -8.00 -19.74
C VAL A 98 -16.30 -9.31 -19.60
N LEU A 99 -16.80 -9.64 -18.40
CA LEU A 99 -17.55 -10.88 -18.21
C LEU A 99 -18.87 -10.89 -19.00
N ARG A 100 -19.73 -9.87 -18.85
CA ARG A 100 -21.07 -9.88 -19.44
C ARG A 100 -21.04 -9.69 -20.97
N VAL A 101 -20.26 -8.74 -21.47
CA VAL A 101 -20.28 -8.38 -22.89
C VAL A 101 -19.29 -9.24 -23.68
N LEU A 102 -18.04 -9.37 -23.22
CA LEU A 102 -17.01 -10.07 -24.01
C LEU A 102 -17.12 -11.59 -23.89
N ILE A 103 -17.39 -12.11 -22.69
CA ILE A 103 -17.42 -13.56 -22.43
C ILE A 103 -18.86 -14.09 -22.64
N TYR A 104 -19.85 -13.53 -21.95
CA TYR A 104 -21.24 -13.98 -22.02
C TYR A 104 -22.07 -13.40 -23.18
N LYS A 105 -21.46 -12.55 -24.02
CA LYS A 105 -22.07 -12.02 -25.25
C LYS A 105 -23.39 -11.28 -25.04
N VAL A 106 -23.61 -10.71 -23.85
CA VAL A 106 -24.73 -9.80 -23.59
C VAL A 106 -24.52 -8.53 -24.42
N SER A 107 -25.59 -8.01 -25.03
CA SER A 107 -25.50 -6.77 -25.82
C SER A 107 -25.05 -5.60 -24.93
N PHE A 108 -24.26 -4.67 -25.48
CA PHE A 108 -23.79 -3.51 -24.71
C PHE A 108 -24.95 -2.65 -24.19
N GLY A 109 -26.04 -2.52 -24.97
CA GLY A 109 -27.24 -1.79 -24.55
C GLY A 109 -27.93 -2.43 -23.35
N THR A 110 -28.10 -3.76 -23.38
CA THR A 110 -28.68 -4.53 -22.26
C THR A 110 -27.79 -4.49 -21.03
N PHE A 111 -26.46 -4.63 -21.23
CA PHE A 111 -25.50 -4.48 -20.15
C PHE A 111 -25.70 -3.13 -19.44
N LEU A 112 -25.70 -2.02 -20.19
CA LEU A 112 -25.80 -0.69 -19.60
C LEU A 112 -27.14 -0.44 -18.90
N SER A 113 -28.26 -0.99 -19.40
CA SER A 113 -29.56 -0.88 -18.74
C SER A 113 -29.67 -1.68 -17.44
N ASP A 114 -28.90 -2.77 -17.32
CA ASP A 114 -28.91 -3.65 -16.15
C ASP A 114 -27.97 -3.15 -15.03
N GLU A 115 -27.14 -2.14 -15.28
CA GLU A 115 -26.19 -1.66 -14.28
C GLU A 115 -26.92 -0.88 -13.18
N THR A 116 -27.00 -1.48 -11.99
CA THR A 116 -27.60 -0.89 -10.79
C THR A 116 -26.61 -0.87 -9.64
N PRO A 117 -26.76 0.00 -8.61
CA PRO A 117 -25.84 -0.01 -7.47
C PRO A 117 -25.80 -1.34 -6.70
N ARG A 118 -26.90 -2.11 -6.71
CA ARG A 118 -26.98 -3.44 -6.06
C ARG A 118 -25.96 -4.41 -6.63
N GLU A 119 -25.79 -4.36 -7.94
CA GLU A 119 -24.87 -5.18 -8.72
C GLU A 119 -23.39 -4.92 -8.41
N TYR A 120 -23.08 -3.79 -7.77
CA TYR A 120 -21.73 -3.38 -7.38
C TYR A 120 -21.44 -3.63 -5.91
N TYR A 121 -22.47 -3.74 -5.09
CA TYR A 121 -22.36 -3.64 -3.63
C TYR A 121 -21.41 -4.69 -3.03
N ILE A 122 -21.61 -5.97 -3.34
CA ILE A 122 -20.79 -7.05 -2.78
C ILE A 122 -19.34 -6.95 -3.29
N SER A 123 -19.17 -6.78 -4.60
CA SER A 123 -17.85 -6.62 -5.22
C SER A 123 -17.09 -5.42 -4.67
N PHE A 124 -17.80 -4.31 -4.41
CA PHE A 124 -17.23 -3.11 -3.82
C PHE A 124 -16.78 -3.36 -2.37
N LEU A 125 -17.60 -4.03 -1.54
CA LEU A 125 -17.20 -4.39 -0.18
C LEU A 125 -15.94 -5.26 -0.16
N ILE A 126 -15.90 -6.30 -0.99
CA ILE A 126 -14.71 -7.17 -1.10
C ILE A 126 -13.50 -6.35 -1.56
N ALA A 127 -13.65 -5.50 -2.57
CA ALA A 127 -12.59 -4.63 -3.07
C ALA A 127 -12.06 -3.69 -1.98
N MET A 128 -12.94 -3.11 -1.15
CA MET A 128 -12.55 -2.24 -0.04
C MET A 128 -11.79 -3.01 1.05
N VAL A 129 -12.22 -4.22 1.42
CA VAL A 129 -11.49 -5.06 2.39
C VAL A 129 -10.08 -5.36 1.88
N VAL A 130 -9.96 -5.81 0.62
CA VAL A 130 -8.66 -6.08 -0.01
C VAL A 130 -7.80 -4.83 -0.07
N ALA A 131 -8.38 -3.69 -0.44
CA ALA A 131 -7.68 -2.41 -0.50
C ALA A 131 -7.17 -1.96 0.87
N ILE A 132 -7.98 -2.08 1.93
CA ILE A 132 -7.58 -1.75 3.30
C ILE A 132 -6.39 -2.60 3.72
N LEU A 133 -6.45 -3.92 3.51
CA LEU A 133 -5.34 -4.82 3.85
C LEU A 133 -4.07 -4.46 3.08
N PHE A 134 -4.21 -4.13 1.79
CA PHE A 134 -3.09 -3.71 0.95
C PHE A 134 -2.48 -2.39 1.45
N TYR A 135 -3.28 -1.35 1.66
CA TYR A 135 -2.80 -0.06 2.16
C TYR A 135 -2.20 -0.18 3.56
N ALA A 136 -2.78 -1.01 4.44
CA ALA A 136 -2.25 -1.27 5.77
C ALA A 136 -0.86 -1.93 5.72
N ALA A 137 -0.66 -2.92 4.83
CA ALA A 137 0.64 -3.56 4.64
C ALA A 137 1.72 -2.56 4.18
N TYR A 138 1.38 -1.67 3.22
CA TYR A 138 2.32 -0.64 2.76
C TYR A 138 2.56 0.45 3.81
N TYR A 139 1.53 0.86 4.55
CA TYR A 139 1.65 1.81 5.64
C TYR A 139 2.56 1.26 6.75
N TYR A 140 2.41 -0.01 7.12
CA TYR A 140 3.27 -0.67 8.10
C TYR A 140 4.73 -0.67 7.66
N LYS A 141 4.99 -0.98 6.38
CA LYS A 141 6.34 -0.90 5.81
C LYS A 141 6.90 0.52 5.87
N PHE A 142 6.12 1.52 5.48
CA PHE A 142 6.51 2.92 5.57
C PHE A 142 6.84 3.35 7.01
N TYR A 143 6.01 2.95 7.98
CA TYR A 143 6.22 3.25 9.39
C TYR A 143 7.49 2.62 9.95
N LYS A 144 7.78 1.36 9.61
CA LYS A 144 9.03 0.67 9.96
C LYS A 144 10.26 1.39 9.39
N GLU A 145 10.23 1.77 8.11
CA GLU A 145 11.33 2.49 7.48
C GLU A 145 11.57 3.85 8.14
N LYS A 146 10.50 4.55 8.51
CA LYS A 146 10.58 5.83 9.23
C LYS A 146 11.24 5.67 10.60
N GLN A 147 10.82 4.69 11.40
CA GLN A 147 11.42 4.42 12.71
C GLN A 147 12.92 4.11 12.61
N VAL A 148 13.33 3.24 11.67
CA VAL A 148 14.75 2.92 11.48
C VAL A 148 15.57 4.16 11.08
N LYS A 149 15.00 5.03 10.25
CA LYS A 149 15.66 6.28 9.85
C LYS A 149 15.83 7.25 11.03
N GLU A 150 14.80 7.40 11.87
CA GLU A 150 14.85 8.23 13.08
C GLU A 150 15.89 7.73 14.08
N GLN A 151 15.93 6.41 14.32
CA GLN A 151 16.95 5.80 15.20
C GLN A 151 18.38 6.05 14.71
N LYS A 152 18.61 5.95 13.39
CA LYS A 152 19.93 6.27 12.80
C LYS A 152 20.32 7.73 12.98
N ILE A 153 19.37 8.66 12.87
CA ILE A 153 19.61 10.09 13.10
C ILE A 153 19.99 10.33 14.57
N ILE A 154 19.25 9.74 15.50
CA ILE A 154 19.54 9.87 16.94
C ILE A 154 20.93 9.33 17.26
N ALA A 155 21.25 8.11 16.79
CA ALA A 155 22.57 7.51 16.98
C ALA A 155 23.69 8.35 16.38
N GLY A 156 23.51 8.86 15.16
CA GLY A 156 24.48 9.76 14.52
C GLY A 156 24.68 11.07 15.28
N SER A 157 23.59 11.68 15.76
CA SER A 157 23.66 12.91 16.56
C SER A 157 24.33 12.70 17.91
N ALA A 158 24.10 11.54 18.54
CA ALA A 158 24.74 11.16 19.79
C ALA A 158 26.24 10.92 19.57
N SER A 159 26.62 10.24 18.48
CA SER A 159 28.02 10.05 18.09
C SER A 159 28.72 11.39 17.85
N ALA A 160 28.11 12.29 17.08
CA ALA A 160 28.70 13.61 16.80
C ALA A 160 28.87 14.45 18.09
N ARG A 161 27.92 14.38 19.03
CA ARG A 161 28.04 15.03 20.34
C ARG A 161 29.14 14.40 21.20
N PHE A 162 29.24 13.07 21.19
CA PHE A 162 30.31 12.36 21.90
C PHE A 162 31.68 12.72 21.34
N ASP A 163 31.84 12.75 20.02
CA ASP A 163 33.10 13.13 19.36
C ASP A 163 33.46 14.60 19.64
N ALA A 164 32.47 15.51 19.65
CA ALA A 164 32.69 16.90 20.04
C ALA A 164 33.13 17.03 21.51
N LEU A 165 32.49 16.31 22.43
CA LEU A 165 32.86 16.30 23.85
C LEU A 165 34.26 15.71 24.05
N LYS A 166 34.59 14.63 23.33
CA LYS A 166 35.92 14.03 23.34
C LYS A 166 36.99 15.02 22.89
N ASN A 167 36.74 15.77 21.82
CA ASN A 167 37.66 16.79 21.32
C ASN A 167 37.81 17.98 22.28
N GLN A 168 36.78 18.32 23.08
CA GLN A 168 36.90 19.34 24.14
C GLN A 168 37.75 18.87 25.32
N LEU A 169 37.73 17.57 25.62
CA LEU A 169 38.58 16.94 26.64
C LEU A 169 39.98 16.59 26.11
N ASP A 170 40.29 16.95 24.87
CA ASP A 170 41.62 16.74 24.29
C ASP A 170 42.66 17.54 25.09
N PRO A 171 43.78 16.92 25.52
CA PRO A 171 44.77 17.59 26.34
C PRO A 171 45.30 18.87 25.71
N HIS A 172 45.46 18.91 24.38
CA HIS A 172 45.94 20.10 23.68
C HIS A 172 44.94 21.27 23.83
N PHE A 173 43.63 21.00 23.72
CA PHE A 173 42.59 22.03 23.92
C PHE A 173 42.50 22.49 25.37
N LEU A 174 42.60 21.55 26.32
CA LEU A 174 42.65 21.85 27.75
C LEU A 174 43.85 22.72 28.10
N PHE A 175 45.05 22.37 27.63
CA PHE A 175 46.26 23.15 27.88
C PHE A 175 46.22 24.52 27.19
N ASN A 176 45.67 24.64 25.98
CA ASN A 176 45.46 25.95 25.34
C ASN A 176 44.50 26.84 26.14
N SER A 177 43.39 26.27 26.61
CA SER A 177 42.40 27.01 27.40
C SER A 177 42.98 27.45 28.74
N LEU A 178 43.78 26.59 29.38
CA LEU A 178 44.47 26.92 30.63
C LEU A 178 45.50 28.04 30.41
N ASN A 179 46.34 27.92 29.39
CA ASN A 179 47.38 28.92 29.10
C ASN A 179 46.79 30.30 28.76
N VAL A 180 45.68 30.35 28.01
CA VAL A 180 44.95 31.60 27.74
C VAL A 180 44.39 32.18 29.03
N LEU A 181 43.82 31.35 29.91
CA LEU A 181 43.29 31.81 31.20
C LEU A 181 44.41 32.36 32.10
N THR A 182 45.57 31.69 32.17
CA THR A 182 46.72 32.17 32.94
C THR A 182 47.24 33.50 32.38
N SER A 183 47.26 33.67 31.05
CA SER A 183 47.68 34.92 30.42
C SER A 183 46.75 36.11 30.71
N LEU A 184 45.47 35.85 31.01
CA LEU A 184 44.50 36.87 31.42
C LEU A 184 44.56 37.21 32.92
N ILE A 185 45.14 36.32 33.75
CA ILE A 185 45.31 36.54 35.20
C ILE A 185 46.60 37.33 35.48
N ASP A 186 47.64 37.19 34.65
CA ASP A 186 48.88 37.98 34.74
C ASP A 186 48.71 39.45 34.26
N GLU A 187 47.54 39.82 33.73
CA GLU A 187 47.28 41.15 33.14
C GLU A 187 46.61 42.17 34.08
N ASP A 188 46.38 41.85 35.36
CA ASP A 188 45.88 42.79 36.37
C ASP A 188 46.95 43.04 37.46
N PRO A 189 47.69 44.18 37.42
CA PRO A 189 48.72 44.53 38.40
C PRO A 189 48.18 45.02 39.75
#